data_AF-A0A7R9BC45-F1
#
_entry.id   AF-A0A7R9BC45-F1
#
_cell.length_a   1.000
_cell.length_b   1.000
_cell.length_c   1.000
_cell.angle_alpha   90.00
_cell.angle_beta   90.00
_cell.angle_gamma   90.00
#
_symmetry.space_group_name_H-M   'P 1'
#
loop_
_entity.id
_entity.type
_entity.pdbx_description
1 polymer ?
#
loop_
_entity_poly.entity_id
_entity_poly.type
_entity_poly.pdbx_seq_one_letter_code
_entity_poly.pdbx_strand_id
1 'polypeptide(L)'
;MVTMGNLMSRLINTKALPTDCVEKVLYRQFRKIKLDTNLGRLSRILDKDHFVLVVHSQRLYSNKDVVNSREVIIGIVTPIDLLNFITHSQDDKHKSVSNSEESA
;
A
#
# COMPACT_ATOMS: atom_id res chain seq x y z
N MET A 1 -10.97 3.97 -2.83
CA MET A 1 -9.91 4.89 -2.32
C MET A 1 -10.21 6.31 -2.76
N VAL A 2 -9.81 7.31 -1.98
CA VAL A 2 -9.83 8.72 -2.39
C VAL A 2 -8.43 9.27 -2.21
N THR A 3 -7.94 10.00 -3.22
CA THR A 3 -6.68 10.74 -3.16
C THR A 3 -6.98 12.23 -3.21
N MET A 4 -6.11 13.02 -2.60
CA MET A 4 -6.22 14.48 -2.62
C MET A 4 -6.27 15.02 -4.05
N GLY A 5 -5.40 14.52 -4.94
CA GLY A 5 -5.37 14.93 -6.34
C GLY A 5 -6.69 14.65 -7.09
N ASN A 6 -7.29 13.47 -6.91
CA ASN A 6 -8.58 13.15 -7.54
C ASN A 6 -9.74 13.97 -6.94
N LEU A 7 -9.75 14.19 -5.62
CA LEU A 7 -10.74 15.05 -4.97
C LEU A 7 -10.65 16.49 -5.50
N MET A 8 -9.45 17.06 -5.51
CA MET A 8 -9.21 18.42 -5.99
C MET A 8 -9.55 18.58 -7.47
N SER A 9 -9.15 17.61 -8.31
CA SER A 9 -9.52 17.61 -9.73
C SER A 9 -11.04 17.60 -9.91
N ARG A 10 -11.80 16.85 -9.10
CA ARG A 10 -13.27 16.83 -9.19
C ARG A 10 -13.91 18.12 -8.68
N LEU A 11 -13.37 18.73 -7.64
CA LEU A 11 -13.85 20.03 -7.13
C LEU A 11 -13.61 21.15 -8.15
N ILE A 12 -12.38 21.27 -8.66
CA ILE A 12 -12.00 22.33 -9.61
C ILE A 12 -12.79 22.20 -10.92
N ASN A 13 -12.98 20.97 -11.41
CA ASN A 13 -13.78 20.71 -12.61
C ASN A 13 -15.30 20.72 -12.34
N THR A 14 -15.75 21.17 -11.16
CA THR A 14 -17.17 21.24 -10.77
C THR A 14 -17.93 19.91 -10.90
N LYS A 15 -17.20 18.78 -10.89
CA LYS A 15 -17.74 17.41 -10.90
C LYS A 15 -18.14 16.93 -9.50
N ALA A 16 -17.70 17.63 -8.45
CA ALA A 16 -18.12 17.45 -7.08
C ALA A 16 -18.23 18.82 -6.38
N LEU A 17 -19.15 18.94 -5.43
CA LEU A 17 -19.30 20.09 -4.54
C LEU A 17 -18.66 19.81 -3.17
N PRO A 18 -18.26 20.83 -2.40
CA PRO A 18 -17.72 20.65 -1.05
C PRO A 18 -18.70 19.95 -0.09
N THR A 19 -19.99 20.03 -0.36
CA THR A 19 -21.07 19.40 0.42
C THR A 19 -21.41 17.98 -0.05
N ASP A 20 -20.87 17.54 -1.19
CA ASP A 20 -21.16 16.21 -1.70
C ASP A 20 -20.50 15.12 -0.85
N CYS A 21 -21.15 13.96 -0.75
CA CYS A 21 -20.55 12.80 -0.10
C CYS A 21 -19.25 12.39 -0.81
N VAL A 22 -18.23 12.02 -0.03
CA VAL A 22 -16.91 11.56 -0.51
C VAL A 22 -17.02 10.34 -1.43
N GLU A 23 -18.11 9.57 -1.36
CA GLU A 23 -18.37 8.47 -2.28
C GLU A 23 -18.41 8.93 -3.76
N LYS A 24 -18.86 10.16 -4.03
CA LYS A 24 -18.93 10.73 -5.39
C LYS A 24 -17.55 10.87 -6.03
N VAL A 25 -16.50 10.94 -5.22
CA VAL A 25 -15.11 11.04 -5.69
C VAL A 25 -14.33 9.73 -5.55
N LEU A 26 -15.00 8.64 -5.18
CA LEU A 26 -14.35 7.36 -4.91
C LEU A 26 -13.74 6.76 -6.18
N TYR A 27 -12.45 6.45 -6.11
CA TYR A 27 -11.80 5.57 -7.07
C TYR A 27 -12.10 4.12 -6.68
N ARG A 28 -12.93 3.46 -7.50
CA ARG A 28 -13.46 2.11 -7.24
C ARG A 28 -12.58 0.99 -7.77
N GLN A 29 -11.80 1.25 -8.80
CA GLN A 29 -10.87 0.28 -9.36
C GLN A 29 -9.57 0.34 -8.55
N PHE A 30 -9.22 -0.70 -7.81
CA PHE A 30 -7.92 -0.76 -7.16
C PHE A 30 -7.50 -2.20 -7.00
N ARG A 31 -6.20 -2.43 -7.03
CA ARG A 31 -5.62 -3.76 -6.82
C ARG A 31 -5.46 -4.01 -5.34
N LYS A 32 -5.86 -5.21 -4.90
CA LYS A 32 -5.48 -5.78 -3.62
C LYS A 32 -4.39 -6.83 -3.85
N ILE A 33 -3.36 -6.82 -3.03
CA ILE A 33 -2.28 -7.81 -3.01
C ILE A 33 -2.10 -8.36 -1.61
N LYS A 34 -1.56 -9.58 -1.50
CA LYS A 34 -1.25 -10.22 -0.23
C LYS A 34 0.19 -9.90 0.20
N LEU A 35 0.48 -10.08 1.49
CA LEU A 35 1.83 -9.91 2.05
C LEU A 35 2.91 -10.80 1.41
N ASP A 36 2.54 -11.94 0.85
CA ASP A 36 3.45 -12.89 0.18
C ASP A 36 3.74 -12.49 -1.29
N THR A 37 3.18 -11.38 -1.77
CA THR A 37 3.41 -10.90 -3.13
C THR A 37 4.83 -10.37 -3.27
N ASN A 38 5.64 -10.97 -4.13
CA ASN A 38 7.02 -10.52 -4.35
C ASN A 38 7.10 -9.12 -4.98
N LEU A 39 8.23 -8.45 -4.76
CA LEU A 39 8.46 -7.07 -5.20
C LEU A 39 8.49 -6.90 -6.72
N GLY A 40 8.94 -7.91 -7.48
CA GLY A 40 8.91 -7.86 -8.95
C GLY A 40 7.48 -7.84 -9.51
N ARG A 41 6.58 -8.64 -8.91
CA ARG A 41 5.16 -8.64 -9.24
C ARG A 41 4.48 -7.34 -8.80
N LEU A 42 4.81 -6.85 -7.61
CA LEU A 42 4.36 -5.53 -7.13
C LEU A 42 4.77 -4.42 -8.12
N SER A 43 6.03 -4.40 -8.56
CA SER A 43 6.52 -3.44 -9.57
C SER A 43 5.66 -3.48 -10.85
N ARG A 44 5.42 -4.68 -11.40
CA ARG A 44 4.63 -4.87 -12.62
C ARG A 44 3.17 -4.40 -12.48
N ILE A 45 2.62 -4.49 -11.26
CA ILE A 45 1.28 -3.98 -10.97
C ILE A 45 1.33 -2.44 -10.92
N LEU A 46 2.31 -1.89 -10.23
CA LEU A 46 2.49 -0.44 -10.09
C LEU A 46 2.82 0.28 -11.41
N ASP A 47 3.32 -0.43 -12.43
CA ASP A 47 3.46 0.09 -13.79
C ASP A 47 2.10 0.47 -14.42
N LYS A 48 1.00 -0.13 -13.97
CA LYS A 48 -0.35 0.07 -14.50
C LYS A 48 -1.30 0.75 -13.52
N ASP A 49 -1.13 0.48 -12.24
CA ASP A 49 -2.01 0.92 -11.16
C ASP A 49 -1.25 1.90 -10.25
N HIS A 50 -1.76 3.12 -10.03
CA HIS A 50 -1.04 4.16 -9.28
C HIS A 50 -0.77 3.82 -7.80
N PHE A 51 -1.52 2.86 -7.26
CA PHE A 51 -1.36 2.38 -5.89
C PHE A 51 -1.93 0.97 -5.79
N VAL A 52 -1.51 0.25 -4.75
CA VAL A 52 -2.07 -1.05 -4.40
C VAL A 52 -2.41 -1.10 -2.91
N LEU A 53 -3.43 -1.88 -2.55
CA LEU A 53 -3.76 -2.18 -1.16
C LEU A 53 -3.13 -3.51 -0.76
N VAL A 54 -2.35 -3.51 0.30
CA VAL A 54 -1.84 -4.73 0.91
C VAL A 54 -2.87 -5.23 1.90
N VAL A 55 -3.34 -6.46 1.72
CA VAL A 55 -4.38 -7.08 2.54
C VAL A 55 -3.90 -8.40 3.13
N HIS A 56 -4.50 -8.77 4.26
CA HIS A 56 -4.28 -10.05 4.90
C HIS A 56 -5.59 -10.61 5.48
N SER A 57 -5.71 -11.93 5.46
CA SER A 57 -6.85 -12.63 6.06
C SER A 57 -6.52 -12.93 7.51
N GLN A 58 -7.23 -12.28 8.43
CA GLN A 58 -7.10 -12.50 9.86
C GLN A 58 -8.22 -13.41 10.36
N ARG A 59 -7.86 -14.44 11.13
CA ARG A 59 -8.82 -15.29 11.83
C ARG A 59 -9.31 -14.58 13.09
N LEU A 60 -10.62 -14.39 13.18
CA LEU A 60 -11.31 -13.86 14.34
C LEU A 60 -11.97 -15.03 15.07
N TYR A 61 -11.61 -15.20 16.34
CA TYR A 61 -12.28 -16.13 17.24
C TYR A 61 -13.39 -15.37 17.96
N SER A 62 -14.64 -15.74 17.70
CA SER A 62 -15.76 -15.30 18.54
C SER A 62 -16.02 -16.35 19.63
N ASN A 63 -16.71 -15.97 20.71
CA ASN A 63 -16.94 -16.77 21.93
C ASN A 63 -17.70 -18.11 21.75
N LYS A 64 -17.80 -18.67 20.53
CA LYS A 64 -18.62 -19.85 20.20
C LYS A 64 -17.97 -20.80 19.18
N ASP A 65 -16.65 -20.97 19.19
CA ASP A 65 -15.90 -21.88 18.27
C ASP A 65 -16.05 -21.59 16.75
N VAL A 66 -16.74 -20.50 16.39
CA VAL A 66 -16.82 -20.05 14.99
C VAL A 66 -15.58 -19.23 14.66
N VAL A 67 -14.72 -19.80 13.82
CA VAL A 67 -13.59 -19.10 13.22
C VAL A 67 -14.09 -18.33 12.00
N ASN A 68 -14.16 -17.01 12.10
CA ASN A 68 -14.46 -16.15 10.95
C ASN A 68 -13.17 -15.56 10.39
N SER A 69 -13.02 -15.54 9.05
CA SER A 69 -11.93 -14.84 8.40
C SER A 69 -12.37 -13.42 8.01
N ARG A 70 -11.63 -12.40 8.43
CA ARG A 70 -11.81 -11.02 7.99
C ARG A 70 -10.60 -10.55 7.19
N GLU A 71 -10.86 -9.93 6.04
CA GLU A 71 -9.82 -9.24 5.29
C GLU A 71 -9.51 -7.90 5.97
N VAL A 72 -8.26 -7.71 6.37
CA VAL A 72 -7.73 -6.47 6.94
C VAL A 72 -6.80 -5.81 5.93
N ILE A 73 -6.87 -4.48 5.84
CA ILE A 73 -5.93 -3.68 5.05
C ILE A 73 -4.74 -3.39 5.96
N ILE A 74 -3.56 -3.80 5.50
CA ILE A 74 -2.29 -3.57 6.21
C ILE A 74 -1.72 -2.21 5.83
N GLY A 75 -1.79 -1.89 4.54
CA GLY A 75 -1.19 -0.65 4.04
C GLY A 75 -1.52 -0.37 2.59
N ILE A 76 -1.07 0.79 2.15
CA ILE A 76 -1.12 1.25 0.76
C ILE A 76 0.31 1.35 0.28
N VAL A 77 0.59 0.87 -0.93
CA VAL A 77 1.92 0.95 -1.55
C VAL A 77 1.81 1.66 -2.89
N THR A 78 2.74 2.55 -3.14
CA THR A 78 2.87 3.39 -4.33
C THR A 78 4.25 3.16 -4.98
N PRO A 79 4.47 3.64 -6.22
CA PRO A 79 5.79 3.56 -6.86
C PRO A 79 6.91 4.23 -6.05
N ILE A 80 6.60 5.29 -5.30
CA ILE A 80 7.56 6.02 -4.45
C ILE A 80 8.04 5.11 -3.31
N ASP A 81 7.16 4.30 -2.74
CA ASP A 81 7.54 3.36 -1.67
C ASP A 81 8.50 2.28 -2.17
N LEU A 82 8.28 1.78 -3.39
CA LEU A 82 9.18 0.81 -4.02
C LEU A 82 10.53 1.45 -4.37
N LEU A 83 10.53 2.68 -4.86
CA LEU A 83 11.76 3.44 -5.12
C LEU A 83 12.54 3.64 -3.81
N ASN A 84 11.88 4.13 -2.76
CA ASN A 84 12.49 4.35 -1.45
C ASN A 84 13.06 3.06 -0.88
N PHE A 85 12.34 1.95 -1.00
CA PHE A 85 12.83 0.64 -0.58
C PHE A 85 14.12 0.27 -1.33
N ILE A 86 14.16 0.41 -2.65
CA ILE A 86 15.34 0.08 -3.46
C ILE A 86 16.53 0.99 -3.11
N THR A 87 16.30 2.29 -2.94
CA THR A 87 17.36 3.27 -2.68
C THR A 87 17.94 3.15 -1.27
N HIS A 88 17.11 2.88 -0.25
CA HIS A 88 17.57 2.75 1.14
C HIS A 88 18.05 1.33 1.49
N SER A 89 17.70 0.31 0.70
CA SER A 89 18.22 -1.07 0.89
C SER A 89 19.75 -1.18 0.69
N GLN A 90 20.39 -0.17 0.09
CA GLN A 90 21.84 -0.11 -0.10
C GLN A 90 22.57 0.33 1.18
N ASP A 91 21.94 1.20 1.99
CA ASP A 91 22.55 1.78 3.20
C ASP A 91 22.66 0.77 4.34
N ASP A 92 21.68 -0.13 4.48
CA ASP A 92 21.68 -1.17 5.51
C ASP A 92 22.73 -2.27 5.25
N LYS A 93 23.11 -2.49 3.99
CA LYS A 93 24.20 -3.43 3.67
C LYS A 93 25.57 -2.87 4.03
N HIS A 94 25.77 -1.55 3.92
CA HIS A 94 27.08 -0.93 4.18
C HIS A 94 27.41 -0.84 5.69
N LYS A 95 26.41 -0.79 6.57
CA LYS A 95 26.63 -0.87 8.04
C LYS A 95 27.02 -2.26 8.54
N SER A 96 26.80 -3.31 7.76
CA SER A 96 27.13 -4.69 8.17
C SER A 96 28.58 -5.09 7.91
N VAL A 97 29.30 -4.39 7.03
CA VAL A 97 30.70 -4.71 6.66
C VAL A 97 31.72 -3.96 7.52
N SER A 98 31.37 -2.77 8.03
CA SER A 98 32.28 -1.98 8.88
C SER A 98 32.48 -2.55 10.29
N ASN A 99 31.61 -3.46 10.77
CA ASN A 99 31.75 -4.06 12.10
C ASN A 99 32.60 -5.34 12.12
N SER A 100 33.10 -5.82 10.96
CA SER A 100 33.94 -7.02 10.88
C SER A 100 35.44 -6.75 10.79
N GLU A 101 35.87 -5.50 10.54
CA GLU A 101 37.31 -5.17 10.38
C GLU A 101 37.96 -4.64 11.67
N GLU A 102 37.19 -4.38 12.74
CA GLU A 102 37.70 -3.81 14.00
C GLU A 102 37.86 -4.86 15.14
N SER A 103 37.91 -6.15 14.80
CA SER A 103 38.11 -7.25 15.77
C SER A 103 39.11 -8.32 15.32
N ALA A 104 40.10 -7.95 14.49
CA ALA A 104 41.23 -8.81 14.12
C ALA A 104 42.55 -8.27 14.69
#